data_AF-K6ZS03-F1
#
_entry.id   AF-K6ZS03-F1
#
_cell.length_a   1.000
_cell.length_b   1.000
_cell.length_c   1.000
_cell.angle_alpha   90.00
_cell.angle_beta   90.00
_cell.angle_gamma   90.00
#
_symmetry.space_group_name_H-M   'P 1'
#
loop_
_entity.id
_entity.type
_entity.pdbx_description
1 polymer ?
#
loop_
_entity_poly.entity_id
_entity_poly.type
_entity_poly.pdbx_seq_one_letter_code
_entity_poly.pdbx_strand_id
1 'polypeptide(L)'
;MIKSTIFLLHISLLIFPKVAFSTEVKLFQFYPDCDYDVIDTINVSGRLRFSHGSTREESLDKTRLSVIEDILQLAGEKGADGAILTEKSTYLDDKTTETRITRNRVTFKAQLVNNCYIGAPLSENATPFDEDGLKKRAINFSSNILADAKHIITYDIESQHPAPALTSQTVNFTQGAFGLPLNSTYQQMLQHFGTPTGVFKLGGERKVVSYGRDFWLTFHNDKLISVTNQNVWLSNELLSMMEFDRRFELQNWQILDNIKLNMPMTDIALLLETKQDPRHFVRIKQGGLLITLQGVAKRVVLNELPEYGVTFYALSNANFTVDKLNILTNQSATDTLSKFIELKGDKMDIQTLKSQALGLVRSDKDSTMLIMDNHIVLDIKGQELNKVYLLDSAFSKTQLKFDSPWQIGKLKQGLSIEDVKIYLGDDIFGFGDMLEVTNERYIQELYFSDYDTGLVLESSEITLF
;
A
#
# COMPACT_ATOMS: atom_id res chain seq x y z
N MET A 1 20.68 85.10 -49.47
CA MET A 1 21.25 83.73 -49.42
C MET A 1 20.89 83.13 -48.07
N ILE A 2 19.93 82.21 -48.07
CA ILE A 2 19.23 81.70 -46.86
C ILE A 2 20.18 80.74 -46.11
N LYS A 3 20.45 81.01 -44.83
CA LYS A 3 21.14 80.08 -43.92
C LYS A 3 20.10 79.36 -43.06
N SER A 4 20.08 78.04 -43.18
CA SER A 4 19.27 77.12 -42.40
C SER A 4 19.98 76.82 -41.07
N THR A 5 19.26 76.88 -39.95
CA THR A 5 19.74 76.51 -38.61
C THR A 5 18.95 75.30 -38.15
N ILE A 6 19.63 74.17 -38.00
CA ILE A 6 19.07 72.88 -37.57
C ILE A 6 19.14 72.81 -36.04
N PHE A 7 18.01 72.52 -35.41
CA PHE A 7 17.87 72.24 -33.97
C PHE A 7 18.30 70.78 -33.71
N LEU A 8 19.29 70.58 -32.85
CA LEU A 8 19.75 69.27 -32.40
C LEU A 8 19.10 68.95 -31.04
N LEU A 9 18.19 67.98 -31.05
CA LEU A 9 17.53 67.44 -29.85
C LEU A 9 18.48 66.43 -29.17
N HIS A 10 18.97 66.75 -27.97
CA HIS A 10 19.72 65.79 -27.16
C HIS A 10 18.75 64.82 -26.46
N ILE A 11 18.75 63.57 -26.94
CA ILE A 11 18.11 62.43 -26.27
C ILE A 11 19.13 61.88 -25.27
N SER A 12 18.88 62.09 -23.97
CA SER A 12 19.60 61.43 -22.89
C SER A 12 19.21 59.96 -22.84
N LEU A 13 20.14 59.08 -23.21
CA LEU A 13 20.03 57.64 -23.08
C LEU A 13 20.19 57.25 -21.60
N LEU A 14 19.09 56.92 -20.92
CA LEU A 14 19.11 56.29 -19.61
C LEU A 14 19.60 54.84 -19.76
N ILE A 15 20.84 54.59 -19.37
CA ILE A 15 21.40 53.24 -19.22
C ILE A 15 20.85 52.67 -17.91
N PHE A 16 19.81 51.85 -17.98
CA PHE A 16 19.43 51.00 -16.86
C PHE A 16 20.47 49.87 -16.73
N PRO A 17 21.08 49.67 -15.55
CA PRO A 17 21.90 48.49 -15.33
C PRO A 17 20.99 47.25 -15.44
N LYS A 18 21.38 46.29 -16.29
CA LYS A 18 20.83 44.94 -16.24
C LYS A 18 21.20 44.36 -14.88
N VAL A 19 20.27 44.40 -13.93
CA VAL A 19 20.38 43.63 -12.72
C VAL A 19 20.20 42.17 -13.14
N ALA A 20 21.32 41.46 -13.29
CA ALA A 20 21.32 40.02 -13.36
C ALA A 20 20.97 39.52 -11.96
N PHE A 21 19.68 39.37 -11.69
CA PHE A 21 19.22 38.61 -10.54
C PHE A 21 19.53 37.14 -10.84
N SER A 22 20.61 36.64 -10.25
CA SER A 22 20.92 35.22 -10.18
C SER A 22 19.87 34.57 -9.28
N THR A 23 18.84 34.00 -9.89
CA THR A 23 18.01 33.00 -9.24
C THR A 23 18.83 31.70 -9.24
N GLU A 24 19.22 31.26 -8.06
CA GLU A 24 19.93 29.99 -7.88
C GLU A 24 19.04 28.86 -8.40
N VAL A 25 19.48 28.17 -9.44
CA VAL A 25 18.77 27.02 -10.01
C VAL A 25 18.80 25.89 -8.99
N LYS A 26 17.62 25.36 -8.64
CA LYS A 26 17.48 24.35 -7.59
C LYS A 26 16.91 23.06 -8.10
N LEU A 27 17.23 21.98 -7.39
CA LEU A 27 16.59 20.70 -7.60
C LEU A 27 15.23 20.70 -6.89
N PHE A 28 14.16 20.61 -7.67
CA PHE A 28 12.82 20.66 -7.13
C PHE A 28 12.48 19.40 -6.37
N GLN A 29 12.08 19.63 -5.13
CA GLN A 29 11.64 18.62 -4.17
C GLN A 29 10.14 18.29 -4.31
N PHE A 30 9.41 19.18 -4.98
CA PHE A 30 7.98 19.13 -5.25
C PHE A 30 7.72 19.74 -6.63
N TYR A 31 6.68 19.28 -7.36
CA TYR A 31 6.35 19.84 -8.67
C TYR A 31 5.85 21.29 -8.55
N PRO A 32 6.08 22.17 -9.54
CA PRO A 32 5.44 23.49 -9.58
C PRO A 32 3.92 23.40 -9.43
N ASP A 33 3.30 24.32 -8.67
CA ASP A 33 1.83 24.37 -8.48
C ASP A 33 1.13 25.09 -9.65
N CYS A 34 1.54 24.75 -10.87
CA CYS A 34 1.08 25.36 -12.10
C CYS A 34 1.37 24.44 -13.29
N ASP A 35 0.75 24.73 -14.43
CA ASP A 35 1.10 24.10 -15.71
C ASP A 35 2.47 24.64 -16.18
N TYR A 36 3.54 23.95 -15.81
CA TYR A 36 4.91 24.31 -16.11
C TYR A 36 5.42 23.70 -17.42
N ASP A 37 6.35 24.40 -18.08
CA ASP A 37 7.00 23.91 -19.30
C ASP A 37 8.29 23.14 -18.97
N VAL A 38 8.46 21.99 -19.62
CA VAL A 38 9.74 21.25 -19.66
C VAL A 38 10.58 21.81 -20.80
N ILE A 39 11.64 22.53 -20.47
CA ILE A 39 12.59 23.12 -21.43
C ILE A 39 13.38 22.02 -22.14
N ASP A 40 13.84 21.02 -21.40
CA ASP A 40 14.58 19.88 -21.93
C ASP A 40 14.54 18.66 -21.00
N THR A 41 14.85 17.49 -21.55
CA THR A 41 15.11 16.27 -20.77
C THR A 41 16.54 15.80 -21.02
N ILE A 42 17.36 15.83 -19.97
CA ILE A 42 18.78 15.51 -20.03
C ILE A 42 19.10 14.20 -19.33
N ASN A 43 20.16 13.54 -19.78
CA ASN A 43 20.75 12.38 -19.12
C ASN A 43 22.19 12.72 -18.75
N VAL A 44 22.51 12.70 -17.46
CA VAL A 44 23.84 13.05 -16.95
C VAL A 44 24.39 11.86 -16.18
N SER A 45 25.67 11.53 -16.41
CA SER A 45 26.31 10.37 -15.79
C SER A 45 27.69 10.69 -15.23
N GLY A 46 27.95 10.28 -13.99
CA GLY A 46 29.23 10.44 -13.31
C GLY A 46 29.94 9.10 -13.14
N ARG A 47 31.27 9.09 -13.27
CA ARG A 47 32.09 7.87 -13.11
C ARG A 47 32.50 7.66 -11.67
N LEU A 48 32.34 6.43 -11.19
CA LEU A 48 32.79 6.02 -9.86
C LEU A 48 34.31 5.79 -9.85
N ARG A 49 35.01 6.35 -8.87
CA ARG A 49 36.45 6.11 -8.65
C ARG A 49 36.65 4.99 -7.64
N PHE A 50 37.44 3.98 -8.00
CA PHE A 50 37.83 2.88 -7.13
C PHE A 50 39.20 3.11 -6.50
N SER A 51 39.33 2.74 -5.23
CA SER A 51 40.60 2.40 -4.61
C SER A 51 40.49 0.97 -4.05
N HIS A 52 41.21 0.02 -4.66
CA HIS A 52 41.42 -1.34 -4.15
C HIS A 52 40.14 -2.11 -3.74
N GLY A 53 39.36 -2.55 -4.74
CA GLY A 53 38.48 -3.71 -4.60
C GLY A 53 37.14 -3.49 -3.89
N SER A 54 36.83 -2.29 -3.41
CA SER A 54 35.47 -1.95 -2.97
C SER A 54 35.11 -0.50 -3.30
N THR A 55 33.85 -0.29 -3.66
CA THR A 55 33.26 1.04 -3.75
C THR A 55 33.01 1.51 -2.33
N ARG A 56 33.82 2.44 -1.82
CA ARG A 56 33.45 3.12 -0.56
C ARG A 56 32.15 3.87 -0.82
N GLU A 57 31.17 3.72 0.05
CA GLU A 57 29.89 4.46 0.07
C GLU A 57 30.09 5.97 -0.20
N GLU A 58 31.15 6.53 0.38
CA GLU A 58 31.62 7.90 0.16
C GLU A 58 31.89 8.26 -1.32
N SER A 59 32.35 7.32 -2.15
CA SER A 59 32.61 7.52 -3.59
C SER A 59 31.31 7.57 -4.40
N LEU A 60 30.30 6.79 -4.00
CA LEU A 60 28.97 6.81 -4.60
C LEU A 60 28.27 8.14 -4.29
N ASP A 61 28.27 8.56 -3.02
CA ASP A 61 27.65 9.81 -2.59
C ASP A 61 28.30 11.01 -3.28
N LYS A 62 29.63 11.08 -3.30
CA LYS A 62 30.37 12.14 -4.00
C LYS A 62 30.05 12.19 -5.49
N THR A 63 29.97 11.02 -6.14
CA THR A 63 29.64 10.95 -7.57
C THR A 63 28.19 11.33 -7.82
N ARG A 64 27.26 10.92 -6.95
CA ARG A 64 25.83 11.27 -7.02
C ARG A 64 25.64 12.78 -6.93
N LEU A 65 26.21 13.41 -5.91
CA LEU A 65 26.12 14.86 -5.71
C LEU A 65 26.76 15.62 -6.87
N SER A 66 27.92 15.17 -7.37
CA SER A 66 28.56 15.77 -8.54
C SER A 66 27.69 15.70 -9.81
N VAL A 67 26.95 14.61 -10.03
CA VAL A 67 26.02 14.52 -11.17
C VAL A 67 24.82 15.46 -11.00
N ILE A 68 24.35 15.67 -9.78
CA ILE A 68 23.28 16.63 -9.48
C ILE A 68 23.78 18.06 -9.72
N GLU A 69 25.00 18.39 -9.29
CA GLU A 69 25.64 19.68 -9.58
C GLU A 69 25.75 19.93 -11.09
N ASP A 70 26.19 18.93 -11.87
CA ASP A 70 26.25 19.02 -13.33
C ASP A 70 24.85 19.27 -13.95
N ILE A 71 23.80 18.63 -13.42
CA ILE A 71 22.41 18.85 -13.85
C ILE A 71 21.97 20.29 -13.57
N LEU A 72 22.26 20.82 -12.38
CA LEU A 72 21.89 22.19 -12.01
C LEU A 72 22.67 23.24 -12.81
N GLN A 73 23.93 22.97 -13.13
CA GLN A 73 24.71 23.81 -14.03
C GLN A 73 24.08 23.83 -15.44
N LEU A 74 23.76 22.65 -16.01
CA LEU A 74 23.11 22.55 -17.32
C LEU A 74 21.74 23.23 -17.35
N ALA A 75 20.99 23.13 -16.25
CA ALA A 75 19.72 23.83 -16.06
C ALA A 75 19.91 25.36 -16.11
N GLY A 76 20.89 25.89 -15.38
CA GLY A 76 21.24 27.32 -15.41
C GLY A 76 21.71 27.80 -16.79
N GLU A 77 22.53 27.02 -17.48
CA GLU A 77 22.99 27.32 -18.85
C GLU A 77 21.84 27.37 -19.86
N LYS A 78 20.79 26.57 -19.64
CA LYS A 78 19.58 26.54 -20.48
C LYS A 78 18.51 27.53 -20.04
N GLY A 79 18.77 28.33 -19.01
CA GLY A 79 17.83 29.32 -18.49
C GLY A 79 16.60 28.71 -17.83
N ALA A 80 16.72 27.49 -17.29
CA ALA A 80 15.68 26.87 -16.48
C ALA A 80 15.67 27.44 -15.07
N ASP A 81 14.48 27.47 -14.45
CA ASP A 81 14.32 27.86 -13.04
C ASP A 81 14.72 26.73 -12.09
N GLY A 82 14.63 25.47 -12.54
CA GLY A 82 14.97 24.30 -11.74
C GLY A 82 15.09 23.01 -12.56
N ALA A 83 15.43 21.93 -11.86
CA ALA A 83 15.47 20.59 -12.43
C ALA A 83 14.69 19.60 -11.56
N ILE A 84 14.06 18.61 -12.21
CA ILE A 84 13.33 17.50 -11.58
C ILE A 84 14.01 16.21 -12.01
N LEU A 85 14.53 15.42 -11.05
CA LEU A 85 15.04 14.08 -11.37
C LEU A 85 13.84 13.15 -11.59
N THR A 86 13.83 12.42 -12.71
CA THR A 86 12.73 11.52 -13.07
C THR A 86 13.14 10.06 -13.02
N GLU A 87 14.41 9.75 -13.29
CA GLU A 87 14.95 8.39 -13.23
C GLU A 87 16.38 8.40 -12.71
N LYS A 88 16.78 7.32 -12.02
CA LYS A 88 18.14 7.07 -11.56
C LYS A 88 18.52 5.65 -11.93
N SER A 89 19.73 5.45 -12.46
CA SER A 89 20.31 4.14 -12.69
C SER A 89 21.77 4.12 -12.27
N THR A 90 22.19 3.02 -11.65
CA THR A 90 23.59 2.77 -11.31
C THR A 90 24.03 1.56 -12.12
N TYR A 91 25.13 1.70 -12.85
CA TYR A 91 25.72 0.60 -13.60
C TYR A 91 27.07 0.25 -12.99
N LEU A 92 27.22 -1.00 -12.54
CA LEU A 92 28.45 -1.58 -12.02
C LEU A 92 28.82 -2.77 -12.92
N ASP A 93 29.98 -2.70 -13.56
CA ASP A 93 30.52 -3.75 -14.42
C ASP A 93 31.44 -4.65 -13.58
N ASP A 94 31.01 -5.89 -13.36
CA ASP A 94 31.66 -6.87 -12.48
C ASP A 94 32.66 -7.78 -13.22
N LYS A 95 32.99 -7.47 -14.49
CA LYS A 95 33.91 -8.28 -15.29
C LYS A 95 35.32 -7.68 -15.36
N THR A 96 36.15 -8.00 -14.37
CA THR A 96 37.61 -7.86 -14.49
C THR A 96 38.15 -8.87 -15.49
N THR A 97 38.23 -8.47 -16.75
CA THR A 97 39.18 -9.07 -17.70
C THR A 97 40.21 -8.00 -18.04
N GLU A 98 41.49 -8.37 -18.06
CA GLU A 98 42.69 -7.50 -18.07
C GLU A 98 42.77 -6.46 -19.21
N THR A 99 41.76 -6.34 -20.07
CA THR A 99 41.78 -5.50 -21.28
C THR A 99 40.58 -4.57 -21.45
N ARG A 100 39.64 -4.47 -20.49
CA ARG A 100 38.53 -3.50 -20.57
C ARG A 100 38.46 -2.56 -19.37
N ILE A 101 38.39 -1.27 -19.68
CA ILE A 101 38.17 -0.17 -18.73
C ILE A 101 36.78 -0.37 -18.08
N THR A 102 36.75 -0.52 -16.76
CA THR A 102 35.52 -0.56 -15.94
C THR A 102 34.70 0.71 -16.15
N ARG A 103 33.41 0.56 -16.46
CA ARG A 103 32.50 1.68 -16.78
C ARG A 103 31.46 1.91 -15.68
N ASN A 104 31.91 1.98 -14.45
CA ASN A 104 31.02 2.14 -13.30
C ASN A 104 30.50 3.58 -13.25
N ARG A 105 29.18 3.75 -13.30
CA ARG A 105 28.55 5.06 -13.43
C ARG A 105 27.22 5.17 -12.69
N VAL A 106 26.97 6.34 -12.13
CA VAL A 106 25.64 6.78 -11.71
C VAL A 106 25.08 7.65 -12.83
N THR A 107 23.85 7.38 -13.26
CA THR A 107 23.15 8.15 -14.31
C THR A 107 21.81 8.63 -13.79
N PHE A 108 21.54 9.92 -13.98
CA PHE A 108 20.23 10.51 -13.74
C PHE A 108 19.63 11.01 -15.05
N LYS A 109 18.32 10.82 -15.17
CA LYS A 109 17.48 11.52 -16.13
C LYS A 109 16.77 12.65 -15.41
N ALA A 110 16.86 13.86 -15.96
CA ALA A 110 16.27 15.05 -15.36
C ALA A 110 15.48 15.86 -16.38
N GLN A 111 14.34 16.40 -15.95
CA GLN A 111 13.59 17.42 -16.67
C GLN A 111 14.02 18.80 -16.19
N LEU A 112 14.42 19.66 -17.12
CA LEU A 112 14.72 21.06 -16.86
C LEU A 112 13.44 21.87 -17.04
N VAL A 113 13.04 22.64 -16.05
CA VAL A 113 11.69 23.22 -15.99
C VAL A 113 11.71 24.69 -15.65
N ASN A 114 10.70 25.41 -16.13
CA ASN A 114 10.39 26.76 -15.66
C ASN A 114 9.38 26.70 -14.54
N ASN A 115 9.54 27.49 -13.49
CA ASN A 115 8.62 27.55 -12.36
C ASN A 115 7.50 28.57 -12.60
N CYS A 116 6.99 28.68 -13.82
CA CYS A 116 5.97 29.63 -14.29
C CYS A 116 6.33 31.12 -14.13
N TYR A 117 6.58 31.59 -12.91
CA TYR A 117 7.13 32.89 -12.56
C TYR A 117 8.07 32.78 -11.36
N ILE A 118 8.97 33.75 -11.20
CA ILE A 118 9.97 33.74 -10.13
C ILE A 118 9.29 33.68 -8.76
N GLY A 119 9.59 32.62 -7.99
CA GLY A 119 9.07 32.40 -6.64
C GLY A 119 7.66 31.80 -6.58
N ALA A 120 7.15 31.22 -7.67
CA ALA A 120 5.89 30.49 -7.64
C ALA A 120 5.91 29.36 -6.59
N PRO A 121 4.78 29.12 -5.90
CA PRO A 121 4.68 28.04 -4.94
C PRO A 121 4.86 26.69 -5.62
N LEU A 122 5.49 25.75 -4.90
CA LEU A 122 5.51 24.36 -5.30
C LEU A 122 4.27 23.66 -4.75
N SER A 123 3.77 22.68 -5.49
CA SER A 123 2.61 21.86 -5.13
C SER A 123 2.92 20.94 -3.95
N GLU A 124 1.89 20.29 -3.41
CA GLU A 124 2.04 19.24 -2.39
C GLU A 124 2.59 17.92 -2.98
N ASN A 125 2.65 17.80 -4.32
CA ASN A 125 3.11 16.59 -4.99
C ASN A 125 4.65 16.54 -5.00
N ALA A 126 5.22 15.62 -4.21
CA ALA A 126 6.65 15.39 -4.17
C ALA A 126 7.18 14.92 -5.54
N THR A 127 8.36 15.41 -5.92
CA THR A 127 9.09 14.86 -7.07
C THR A 127 9.66 13.48 -6.71
N PRO A 128 10.00 12.64 -7.69
CA PRO A 128 10.42 11.27 -7.43
C PRO A 128 11.73 11.13 -6.63
N PHE A 129 12.54 12.19 -6.50
CA PHE A 129 13.82 12.17 -5.77
C PHE A 129 14.02 13.42 -4.91
N ASP A 130 14.85 13.30 -3.88
CA ASP A 130 15.22 14.38 -2.97
C ASP A 130 16.45 15.18 -3.41
N GLU A 131 16.87 16.14 -2.58
CA GLU A 131 18.01 17.04 -2.83
C GLU A 131 19.34 16.28 -2.94
N ASP A 132 19.41 15.09 -2.33
CA ASP A 132 20.53 14.19 -2.42
C ASP A 132 20.42 13.21 -3.60
N GLY A 133 19.33 13.24 -4.38
CA GLY A 133 19.06 12.30 -5.48
C GLY A 133 18.74 10.88 -4.99
N LEU A 134 18.14 10.78 -3.81
CA LEU A 134 17.54 9.56 -3.27
C LEU A 134 16.05 9.55 -3.60
N LYS A 135 15.50 8.37 -3.90
CA LYS A 135 14.11 8.28 -4.37
C LYS A 135 13.15 8.60 -3.22
N LYS A 136 12.32 9.62 -3.41
CA LYS A 136 11.23 9.92 -2.49
C LYS A 136 10.11 8.93 -2.74
N ARG A 137 9.78 8.18 -1.71
CA ARG A 137 8.48 7.53 -1.63
C ARG A 137 7.54 8.51 -0.96
N ALA A 138 6.37 8.75 -1.55
CA ALA A 138 5.24 9.30 -0.82
C ALA A 138 4.82 8.24 0.21
N ILE A 139 5.54 8.19 1.32
CA ILE A 139 5.15 7.39 2.46
C ILE A 139 4.05 8.20 3.15
N ASN A 140 2.79 7.92 2.82
CA ASN A 140 1.65 8.42 3.57
C ASN A 140 1.58 7.69 4.93
N PHE A 141 2.54 7.95 5.82
CA PHE A 141 2.33 7.76 7.26
C PHE A 141 1.82 9.06 7.83
N SER A 142 0.51 9.28 7.77
CA SER A 142 -0.13 10.21 8.70
C SER A 142 -0.28 9.51 10.04
N SER A 143 0.83 9.41 10.79
CA SER A 143 0.84 9.02 12.20
C SER A 143 1.44 10.15 13.02
N ASN A 144 0.68 11.23 13.16
CA ASN A 144 0.76 12.09 14.34
C ASN A 144 -0.64 12.12 14.95
N ILE A 145 -0.96 11.08 15.73
CA ILE A 145 -2.06 11.15 16.68
C ILE A 145 -1.59 12.08 17.79
N LEU A 146 -1.78 13.37 17.58
CA LEU A 146 -2.07 14.30 18.66
C LEU A 146 -3.58 14.52 18.64
N ALA A 147 -4.20 14.12 19.75
CA ALA A 147 -5.62 14.28 20.01
C ALA A 147 -6.10 15.73 19.74
N ASP A 148 -7.37 15.83 19.32
CA ASP A 148 -8.21 17.03 19.16
C ASP A 148 -8.43 17.68 17.78
N ALA A 149 -7.91 17.14 16.68
CA ALA A 149 -8.44 17.48 15.36
C ALA A 149 -9.39 16.39 14.86
N LYS A 150 -10.69 16.71 14.71
CA LYS A 150 -11.63 15.90 13.91
C LYS A 150 -11.16 15.92 12.44
N HIS A 151 -10.21 15.06 12.11
CA HIS A 151 -9.89 14.76 10.72
C HIS A 151 -11.03 13.92 10.15
N ILE A 152 -11.89 14.56 9.35
CA ILE A 152 -12.78 13.84 8.45
C ILE A 152 -11.86 13.33 7.33
N ILE A 153 -11.41 12.09 7.45
CA ILE A 153 -10.75 11.40 6.35
C ILE A 153 -11.84 11.12 5.31
N THR A 154 -11.80 11.84 4.20
CA THR A 154 -12.77 11.70 3.12
C THR A 154 -12.14 10.75 2.11
N TYR A 155 -12.59 9.50 2.10
CA TYR A 155 -12.22 8.55 1.06
C TYR A 155 -13.17 8.76 -0.13
N ASP A 156 -12.62 9.00 -1.33
CA ASP A 156 -13.41 8.92 -2.57
C ASP A 156 -13.69 7.44 -2.87
N ILE A 157 -14.84 6.96 -2.41
CA ILE A 157 -15.29 5.57 -2.60
C ILE A 157 -16.18 5.51 -3.85
N GLU A 158 -15.59 5.76 -5.03
CA GLU A 158 -16.24 5.41 -6.30
C GLU A 158 -15.90 3.96 -6.66
N SER A 159 -16.63 3.00 -6.07
CA SER A 159 -16.63 1.63 -6.58
C SER A 159 -17.43 1.59 -7.89
N GLN A 160 -16.76 1.70 -9.04
CA GLN A 160 -17.41 1.76 -10.37
C GLN A 160 -17.99 0.41 -10.85
N HIS A 161 -18.14 -0.59 -9.98
CA HIS A 161 -18.77 -1.85 -10.31
C HIS A 161 -20.28 -1.78 -10.00
N PRO A 162 -21.17 -2.08 -10.96
CA PRO A 162 -22.60 -2.07 -10.73
C PRO A 162 -22.96 -3.19 -9.74
N ALA A 163 -23.04 -2.82 -8.47
CA ALA A 163 -23.44 -3.71 -7.39
C ALA A 163 -24.92 -3.44 -7.05
N PRO A 164 -25.74 -4.47 -6.80
CA PRO A 164 -27.13 -4.28 -6.39
C PRO A 164 -27.24 -3.39 -5.16
N ALA A 165 -28.20 -2.46 -5.15
CA ALA A 165 -28.51 -1.70 -3.94
C ALA A 165 -29.03 -2.64 -2.83
N LEU A 166 -28.66 -2.37 -1.58
CA LEU A 166 -29.19 -3.13 -0.45
C LEU A 166 -30.69 -2.87 -0.30
N THR A 167 -31.47 -3.93 -0.16
CA THR A 167 -32.93 -3.86 -0.01
C THR A 167 -33.35 -3.59 1.44
N SER A 168 -32.44 -3.76 2.40
CA SER A 168 -32.64 -3.52 3.82
C SER A 168 -31.32 -3.13 4.47
N GLN A 169 -31.38 -2.34 5.54
CA GLN A 169 -30.25 -2.03 6.43
C GLN A 169 -30.30 -2.86 7.74
N THR A 170 -31.30 -3.73 7.88
CA THR A 170 -31.55 -4.48 9.10
C THR A 170 -30.82 -5.82 9.11
N VAL A 171 -30.34 -6.21 10.29
CA VAL A 171 -29.98 -7.58 10.65
C VAL A 171 -30.91 -8.06 11.77
N ASN A 172 -31.69 -9.11 11.49
CA ASN A 172 -32.59 -9.72 12.47
C ASN A 172 -32.75 -11.23 12.22
N PHE A 173 -33.46 -11.91 13.11
CA PHE A 173 -33.64 -13.37 13.02
C PHE A 173 -34.54 -13.84 11.88
N THR A 174 -35.43 -12.98 11.36
CA THR A 174 -36.47 -13.37 10.38
C THR A 174 -36.06 -13.09 8.94
N GLN A 175 -35.53 -11.90 8.67
CA GLN A 175 -35.05 -11.46 7.36
C GLN A 175 -33.57 -11.78 7.13
N GLY A 176 -32.82 -12.11 8.18
CA GLY A 176 -31.39 -12.32 8.11
C GLY A 176 -30.60 -11.01 8.07
N ALA A 177 -29.43 -11.03 7.42
CA ALA A 177 -28.57 -9.85 7.29
C ALA A 177 -28.86 -9.13 5.98
N PHE A 178 -29.34 -7.89 6.06
CA PHE A 178 -29.68 -7.05 4.90
C PHE A 178 -30.63 -7.75 3.93
N GLY A 179 -31.58 -8.54 4.47
CA GLY A 179 -32.55 -9.31 3.70
C GLY A 179 -32.03 -10.66 3.16
N LEU A 180 -30.82 -11.08 3.51
CA LEU A 180 -30.30 -12.43 3.22
C LEU A 180 -30.40 -13.34 4.46
N PRO A 181 -31.33 -14.30 4.49
CA PRO A 181 -31.47 -15.26 5.59
C PRO A 181 -30.25 -16.18 5.75
N LEU A 182 -30.01 -16.66 6.98
CA LEU A 182 -29.17 -17.83 7.17
C LEU A 182 -29.77 -19.04 6.42
N ASN A 183 -28.94 -20.03 6.10
CA ASN A 183 -29.21 -21.15 5.17
C ASN A 183 -29.43 -20.79 3.70
N SER A 184 -29.31 -19.50 3.31
CA SER A 184 -29.20 -19.13 1.90
C SER A 184 -27.96 -19.73 1.24
N THR A 185 -28.04 -20.03 -0.05
CA THR A 185 -26.92 -20.56 -0.84
C THR A 185 -25.96 -19.47 -1.29
N TYR A 186 -24.75 -19.86 -1.70
CA TYR A 186 -23.79 -18.91 -2.28
C TYR A 186 -24.37 -18.23 -3.53
N GLN A 187 -25.12 -18.98 -4.36
CA GLN A 187 -25.76 -18.41 -5.55
C GLN A 187 -26.85 -17.38 -5.20
N GLN A 188 -27.66 -17.65 -4.17
CA GLN A 188 -28.65 -16.68 -3.69
C GLN A 188 -27.99 -15.40 -3.17
N MET A 189 -26.88 -15.55 -2.46
CA MET A 189 -26.06 -14.42 -2.01
C MET A 189 -25.54 -13.59 -3.19
N LEU A 190 -25.03 -14.22 -4.26
CA LEU A 190 -24.57 -13.49 -5.46
C LEU A 190 -25.71 -12.76 -6.17
N GLN A 191 -26.90 -13.36 -6.25
CA GLN A 191 -28.08 -12.70 -6.81
C GLN A 191 -28.52 -11.48 -5.99
N HIS A 192 -28.32 -11.54 -4.67
CA HIS A 192 -28.77 -10.52 -3.73
C HIS A 192 -27.78 -9.37 -3.56
N PHE A 193 -26.48 -9.68 -3.42
CA PHE A 193 -25.43 -8.70 -3.15
C PHE A 193 -24.48 -8.45 -4.33
N GLY A 194 -24.54 -9.24 -5.40
CA GLY A 194 -23.65 -9.13 -6.55
C GLY A 194 -22.32 -9.87 -6.35
N THR A 195 -21.27 -9.38 -6.98
CA THR A 195 -19.93 -9.96 -6.86
C THR A 195 -19.25 -9.48 -5.58
N PRO A 196 -18.72 -10.37 -4.73
CA PRO A 196 -18.01 -10.00 -3.51
C PRO A 196 -16.63 -9.39 -3.79
N THR A 197 -16.09 -8.64 -2.82
CA THR A 197 -14.69 -8.17 -2.84
C THR A 197 -13.72 -9.34 -2.67
N GLY A 198 -14.03 -10.28 -1.78
CA GLY A 198 -13.15 -11.40 -1.46
C GLY A 198 -13.89 -12.73 -1.35
N VAL A 199 -13.26 -13.81 -1.83
CA VAL A 199 -13.74 -15.19 -1.66
C VAL A 199 -12.58 -16.07 -1.24
N PHE A 200 -12.74 -16.79 -0.12
CA PHE A 200 -11.73 -17.64 0.48
C PHE A 200 -12.27 -19.07 0.69
N LYS A 201 -11.45 -20.07 0.39
CA LYS A 201 -11.70 -21.50 0.59
C LYS A 201 -10.81 -21.98 1.73
N LEU A 202 -11.36 -22.01 2.95
CA LEU A 202 -10.57 -22.21 4.18
C LEU A 202 -10.58 -23.68 4.68
N GLY A 203 -10.77 -24.63 3.77
CA GLY A 203 -10.83 -26.08 4.06
C GLY A 203 -12.17 -26.55 4.66
N GLY A 204 -12.39 -27.87 4.70
CA GLY A 204 -13.54 -28.49 5.36
C GLY A 204 -14.91 -28.02 4.85
N GLU A 205 -15.06 -27.88 3.53
CA GLU A 205 -16.28 -27.36 2.86
C GLU A 205 -16.69 -25.93 3.29
N ARG A 206 -15.77 -25.17 3.92
CA ARG A 206 -16.02 -23.80 4.34
C ARG A 206 -15.57 -22.80 3.29
N LYS A 207 -16.43 -21.83 3.06
CA LYS A 207 -16.15 -20.67 2.21
C LYS A 207 -16.41 -19.40 3.02
N VAL A 208 -15.45 -18.50 3.05
CA VAL A 208 -15.60 -17.17 3.62
C VAL A 208 -15.67 -16.17 2.48
N VAL A 209 -16.60 -15.24 2.58
CA VAL A 209 -16.86 -14.22 1.55
C VAL A 209 -16.86 -12.87 2.23
N SER A 210 -16.25 -11.87 1.60
CA SER A 210 -16.28 -10.50 2.07
C SER A 210 -16.86 -9.54 1.05
N TYR A 211 -17.62 -8.57 1.54
CA TYR A 211 -17.95 -7.35 0.81
C TYR A 211 -17.27 -6.18 1.51
N GLY A 212 -16.31 -5.57 0.82
CA GLY A 212 -15.40 -4.63 1.42
C GLY A 212 -14.60 -5.29 2.55
N ARG A 213 -14.34 -4.49 3.58
CA ARG A 213 -13.51 -4.86 4.74
C ARG A 213 -14.34 -5.16 6.00
N ASP A 214 -15.61 -4.76 5.98
CA ASP A 214 -16.49 -4.75 7.16
C ASP A 214 -17.70 -5.66 7.03
N PHE A 215 -17.80 -6.53 6.01
CA PHE A 215 -18.92 -7.47 5.92
C PHE A 215 -18.49 -8.85 5.48
N TRP A 216 -18.62 -9.80 6.40
CA TRP A 216 -18.09 -11.15 6.27
C TRP A 216 -19.21 -12.17 6.37
N LEU A 217 -19.24 -13.10 5.42
CA LEU A 217 -20.18 -14.20 5.38
C LEU A 217 -19.43 -15.53 5.41
N THR A 218 -19.87 -16.45 6.25
CA THR A 218 -19.32 -17.80 6.32
C THR A 218 -20.34 -18.80 5.85
N PHE A 219 -19.95 -19.60 4.86
CA PHE A 219 -20.70 -20.72 4.33
C PHE A 219 -20.06 -22.03 4.74
N HIS A 220 -20.91 -23.04 4.94
CA HIS A 220 -20.50 -24.43 5.09
C HIS A 220 -21.46 -25.31 4.28
N ASN A 221 -20.92 -26.19 3.43
CA ASN A 221 -21.72 -27.00 2.50
C ASN A 221 -22.71 -26.16 1.68
N ASP A 222 -22.25 -25.03 1.13
CA ASP A 222 -23.07 -24.06 0.37
C ASP A 222 -24.24 -23.45 1.15
N LYS A 223 -24.18 -23.42 2.48
CA LYS A 223 -25.21 -22.78 3.33
C LYS A 223 -24.61 -21.69 4.18
N LEU A 224 -25.22 -20.51 4.14
CA LEU A 224 -24.85 -19.38 4.99
C LEU A 224 -25.11 -19.72 6.46
N ILE A 225 -24.06 -19.73 7.28
CA ILE A 225 -24.17 -20.10 8.71
C ILE A 225 -23.81 -18.96 9.65
N SER A 226 -23.13 -17.92 9.15
CA SER A 226 -22.71 -16.76 9.94
C SER A 226 -22.52 -15.54 9.06
N VAL A 227 -22.87 -14.39 9.61
CA VAL A 227 -22.62 -13.06 9.06
C VAL A 227 -22.10 -12.17 10.18
N THR A 228 -21.07 -11.36 9.92
CA THR A 228 -20.48 -10.45 10.91
C THR A 228 -19.90 -9.22 10.23
N ASN A 229 -19.84 -8.09 10.95
CA ASN A 229 -19.06 -6.93 10.51
C ASN A 229 -17.66 -6.85 11.13
N GLN A 230 -17.29 -7.86 11.93
CA GLN A 230 -15.97 -7.93 12.53
C GLN A 230 -15.04 -8.80 11.67
N ASN A 231 -13.94 -8.22 11.18
CA ASN A 231 -12.86 -9.02 10.62
C ASN A 231 -12.21 -9.84 11.75
N VAL A 232 -12.30 -11.16 11.61
CA VAL A 232 -11.57 -12.13 12.45
C VAL A 232 -10.60 -12.97 11.63
N TRP A 233 -10.67 -12.90 10.29
CA TRP A 233 -10.04 -13.86 9.40
C TRP A 233 -8.68 -13.38 8.89
N LEU A 234 -8.59 -12.12 8.48
CA LEU A 234 -7.42 -11.57 7.80
C LEU A 234 -6.59 -10.72 8.75
N SER A 235 -5.30 -10.56 8.43
CA SER A 235 -4.47 -9.55 9.07
C SER A 235 -4.90 -8.14 8.65
N ASN A 236 -4.48 -7.12 9.41
CA ASN A 236 -4.71 -5.73 9.02
C ASN A 236 -3.93 -5.36 7.75
N GLU A 237 -2.75 -5.95 7.56
CA GLU A 237 -1.92 -5.77 6.35
C GLU A 237 -2.72 -6.16 5.11
N LEU A 238 -3.19 -7.41 5.00
CA LEU A 238 -3.98 -7.83 3.85
C LEU A 238 -5.32 -7.08 3.74
N LEU A 239 -5.99 -6.81 4.87
CA LEU A 239 -7.27 -6.09 4.87
C LEU A 239 -7.12 -4.68 4.27
N SER A 240 -5.98 -4.01 4.51
CA SER A 240 -5.71 -2.67 3.99
C SER A 240 -5.53 -2.63 2.47
N MET A 241 -5.20 -3.77 1.86
CA MET A 241 -5.00 -3.92 0.41
C MET A 241 -6.31 -4.23 -0.34
N MET A 242 -7.41 -4.45 0.37
CA MET A 242 -8.70 -4.83 -0.22
C MET A 242 -9.50 -3.60 -0.64
N GLU A 243 -10.23 -3.72 -1.76
CA GLU A 243 -11.16 -2.66 -2.17
C GLU A 243 -12.34 -2.52 -1.19
N PHE A 244 -12.77 -1.28 -1.00
CA PHE A 244 -13.92 -0.93 -0.18
C PHE A 244 -15.24 -1.36 -0.83
N ASP A 245 -16.24 -1.68 -0.01
CA ASP A 245 -17.63 -1.73 -0.45
C ASP A 245 -18.48 -0.78 0.39
N ARG A 246 -18.76 0.39 -0.20
CA ARG A 246 -19.49 1.47 0.46
C ARG A 246 -20.84 1.03 1.03
N ARG A 247 -21.51 0.05 0.40
CA ARG A 247 -22.83 -0.40 0.84
C ARG A 247 -22.81 -0.92 2.27
N PHE A 248 -21.70 -1.55 2.67
CA PHE A 248 -21.53 -2.14 3.98
C PHE A 248 -20.63 -1.31 4.91
N GLU A 249 -19.70 -0.52 4.35
CA GLU A 249 -18.76 0.30 5.12
C GLU A 249 -19.33 1.67 5.57
N LEU A 250 -20.53 2.04 5.12
CA LEU A 250 -21.23 3.24 5.62
C LEU A 250 -21.74 3.12 7.06
N GLN A 251 -21.64 1.94 7.69
CA GLN A 251 -22.04 1.70 9.09
C GLN A 251 -23.49 2.10 9.42
N ASN A 252 -24.39 2.06 8.43
CA ASN A 252 -25.81 2.42 8.58
C ASN A 252 -26.71 1.24 8.99
N TRP A 253 -26.12 0.15 9.46
CA TRP A 253 -26.82 -1.06 9.83
C TRP A 253 -27.69 -0.87 11.09
N GLN A 254 -28.72 -1.70 11.20
CA GLN A 254 -29.64 -1.75 12.34
C GLN A 254 -29.83 -3.18 12.81
N ILE A 255 -29.60 -3.46 14.09
CA ILE A 255 -29.83 -4.78 14.68
C ILE A 255 -31.19 -4.79 15.36
N LEU A 256 -32.03 -5.78 15.04
CA LEU A 256 -33.42 -5.85 15.52
C LEU A 256 -34.18 -4.52 15.32
N ASP A 257 -33.95 -3.88 14.16
CA ASP A 257 -34.56 -2.62 13.69
C ASP A 257 -34.25 -1.35 14.50
N ASN A 258 -33.78 -1.47 15.74
CA ASN A 258 -33.65 -0.34 16.66
C ASN A 258 -32.21 -0.07 17.12
N ILE A 259 -31.35 -1.07 17.14
CA ILE A 259 -29.98 -0.94 17.66
C ILE A 259 -29.06 -0.49 16.53
N LYS A 260 -28.40 0.65 16.71
CA LYS A 260 -27.54 1.28 15.71
C LYS A 260 -26.11 1.36 16.18
N LEU A 261 -25.18 1.56 15.25
CA LEU A 261 -23.78 1.88 15.55
C LEU A 261 -23.69 2.94 16.67
N ASN A 262 -22.78 2.72 17.62
CA ASN A 262 -22.50 3.59 18.75
C ASN A 262 -23.64 3.76 19.77
N MET A 263 -24.75 3.02 19.68
CA MET A 263 -25.71 2.97 20.78
C MET A 263 -25.01 2.44 22.05
N PRO A 264 -25.20 3.07 23.24
CA PRO A 264 -24.55 2.63 24.46
C PRO A 264 -24.92 1.19 24.83
N MET A 265 -23.94 0.37 25.22
CA MET A 265 -24.17 -1.02 25.60
C MET A 265 -25.11 -1.16 26.80
N THR A 266 -25.15 -0.16 27.69
CA THR A 266 -26.10 -0.08 28.82
C THR A 266 -27.54 0.04 28.34
N ASP A 267 -27.78 0.88 27.33
CA ASP A 267 -29.11 1.12 26.79
C ASP A 267 -29.60 -0.11 26.02
N ILE A 268 -28.69 -0.77 25.29
CA ILE A 268 -28.96 -2.04 24.61
C ILE A 268 -29.32 -3.13 25.62
N ALA A 269 -28.56 -3.25 26.71
CA ALA A 269 -28.83 -4.23 27.75
C ALA A 269 -30.22 -4.00 28.40
N LEU A 270 -30.59 -2.74 28.64
CA LEU A 270 -31.90 -2.37 29.14
C LEU A 270 -33.02 -2.67 28.13
N LEU A 271 -32.85 -2.25 26.88
CA LEU A 271 -33.81 -2.46 25.78
C LEU A 271 -34.13 -3.94 25.55
N LEU A 272 -33.13 -4.80 25.70
CA LEU A 272 -33.25 -6.24 25.45
C LEU A 272 -33.48 -7.06 26.73
N GLU A 273 -33.67 -6.39 27.87
CA GLU A 273 -33.84 -7.04 29.19
C GLU A 273 -32.75 -8.09 29.48
N THR A 274 -31.51 -7.76 29.15
CA THR A 274 -30.35 -8.68 29.22
C THR A 274 -29.18 -8.04 29.96
N LYS A 275 -28.11 -8.82 30.16
CA LYS A 275 -26.86 -8.34 30.77
C LYS A 275 -25.72 -8.43 29.75
N GLN A 276 -24.87 -7.41 29.74
CA GLN A 276 -23.57 -7.50 29.08
C GLN A 276 -22.59 -8.32 29.90
N ASP A 277 -21.70 -9.06 29.25
CA ASP A 277 -20.58 -9.75 29.93
C ASP A 277 -19.42 -8.76 30.25
N PRO A 278 -18.40 -9.17 31.04
CA PRO A 278 -17.26 -8.30 31.38
C PRO A 278 -16.42 -7.82 30.19
N ARG A 279 -16.62 -8.40 28.99
CA ARG A 279 -15.98 -7.99 27.74
C ARG A 279 -16.93 -7.16 26.86
N HIS A 280 -18.03 -6.67 27.43
CA HIS A 280 -19.05 -5.85 26.78
C HIS A 280 -19.76 -6.54 25.61
N PHE A 281 -20.03 -7.85 25.73
CA PHE A 281 -20.88 -8.56 24.78
C PHE A 281 -22.32 -8.70 25.28
N VAL A 282 -23.27 -8.54 24.37
CA VAL A 282 -24.67 -8.95 24.53
C VAL A 282 -24.98 -10.07 23.55
N ARG A 283 -25.64 -11.15 24.02
CA ARG A 283 -25.95 -12.34 23.22
C ARG A 283 -27.44 -12.67 23.32
N ILE A 284 -28.09 -12.77 22.17
CA ILE A 284 -29.54 -12.96 22.06
C ILE A 284 -29.78 -14.23 21.24
N LYS A 285 -30.53 -15.18 21.78
CA LYS A 285 -30.83 -16.46 21.11
C LYS A 285 -32.30 -16.54 20.75
N GLN A 286 -32.60 -16.94 19.51
CA GLN A 286 -33.96 -17.20 19.06
C GLN A 286 -33.95 -18.29 17.97
N GLY A 287 -34.77 -19.34 18.15
CA GLY A 287 -34.97 -20.35 17.10
C GLY A 287 -33.71 -21.08 16.62
N GLY A 288 -32.72 -21.31 17.50
CA GLY A 288 -31.44 -21.92 17.12
C GLY A 288 -30.44 -20.96 16.46
N LEU A 289 -30.78 -19.67 16.38
CA LEU A 289 -29.91 -18.59 15.92
C LEU A 289 -29.40 -17.77 17.10
N LEU A 290 -28.31 -17.05 16.87
CA LEU A 290 -27.64 -16.19 17.82
C LEU A 290 -27.30 -14.85 17.16
N ILE A 291 -27.73 -13.76 17.79
CA ILE A 291 -27.19 -12.42 17.54
C ILE A 291 -26.22 -12.10 18.67
N THR A 292 -25.01 -11.68 18.30
CA THR A 292 -23.99 -11.19 19.23
C THR A 292 -23.71 -9.72 18.92
N LEU A 293 -23.69 -8.87 19.94
CA LEU A 293 -23.30 -7.47 19.87
C LEU A 293 -22.07 -7.26 20.73
N GLN A 294 -21.09 -6.50 20.25
CA GLN A 294 -19.88 -6.16 21.00
C GLN A 294 -19.72 -4.64 21.11
N GLY A 295 -19.54 -4.19 22.35
CA GLY A 295 -19.17 -2.83 22.67
C GLY A 295 -17.66 -2.59 22.53
N VAL A 296 -17.30 -1.45 21.96
CA VAL A 296 -15.93 -0.93 21.97
C VAL A 296 -15.94 0.43 22.67
N ALA A 297 -14.87 0.74 23.40
CA ALA A 297 -14.73 2.02 24.07
C ALA A 297 -14.72 3.15 23.03
N LYS A 298 -15.67 4.08 23.12
CA LYS A 298 -15.77 5.24 22.20
C LYS A 298 -14.65 6.24 22.44
N ARG A 299 -14.28 6.41 23.71
CA ARG A 299 -13.26 7.34 24.18
C ARG A 299 -12.67 6.81 25.47
N VAL A 300 -11.34 6.84 25.57
CA VAL A 300 -10.64 6.57 26.81
C VAL A 300 -10.12 7.90 27.33
N VAL A 301 -10.71 8.38 28.42
CA VAL A 301 -10.24 9.58 29.13
C VAL A 301 -9.60 9.15 30.42
N LEU A 302 -8.46 9.75 30.75
CA LEU A 302 -7.75 9.46 31.99
C LEU A 302 -8.68 9.71 33.19
N ASN A 303 -8.81 8.72 34.07
CA ASN A 303 -9.65 8.72 35.27
C ASN A 303 -11.17 8.74 35.02
N GLU A 304 -11.65 8.48 33.80
CA GLU A 304 -13.07 8.24 33.53
C GLU A 304 -13.31 6.77 33.19
N LEU A 305 -14.46 6.23 33.61
CA LEU A 305 -14.89 4.92 33.12
C LEU A 305 -15.21 5.04 31.62
N PRO A 306 -14.64 4.19 30.74
CA PRO A 306 -14.92 4.29 29.32
C PRO A 306 -16.39 4.04 29.01
N GLU A 307 -16.96 4.83 28.11
CA GLU A 307 -18.28 4.56 27.54
C GLU A 307 -18.15 3.58 26.36
N TYR A 308 -18.88 2.48 26.41
CA TYR A 308 -18.86 1.45 25.37
C TYR A 308 -20.06 1.59 24.44
N GLY A 309 -19.80 1.84 23.17
CA GLY A 309 -20.81 1.84 22.10
C GLY A 309 -20.76 0.55 21.29
N VAL A 310 -21.91 0.02 20.89
CA VAL A 310 -21.95 -1.14 19.99
C VAL A 310 -21.26 -0.80 18.67
N THR A 311 -20.26 -1.62 18.31
CA THR A 311 -19.47 -1.44 17.09
C THR A 311 -19.54 -2.68 16.22
N PHE A 312 -19.51 -3.87 16.82
CA PHE A 312 -19.58 -5.12 16.09
C PHE A 312 -20.88 -5.88 16.34
N TYR A 313 -21.36 -6.55 15.31
CA TYR A 313 -22.46 -7.50 15.36
C TYR A 313 -22.10 -8.80 14.64
N ALA A 314 -22.74 -9.89 15.06
CA ALA A 314 -22.77 -11.13 14.31
C ALA A 314 -24.15 -11.77 14.39
N LEU A 315 -24.64 -12.31 13.27
CA LEU A 315 -25.80 -13.19 13.18
C LEU A 315 -25.32 -14.58 12.74
N SER A 316 -25.53 -15.61 13.56
CA SER A 316 -25.05 -16.96 13.26
C SER A 316 -25.99 -18.05 13.77
N ASN A 317 -25.74 -19.29 13.33
CA ASN A 317 -26.29 -20.46 14.01
C ASN A 317 -25.75 -20.52 15.44
N ALA A 318 -26.58 -20.86 16.43
CA ALA A 318 -26.24 -20.73 17.85
C ALA A 318 -25.04 -21.58 18.31
N ASN A 319 -24.70 -22.65 17.58
CA ASN A 319 -23.56 -23.52 17.86
C ASN A 319 -22.36 -23.25 16.94
N PHE A 320 -22.42 -22.21 16.10
CA PHE A 320 -21.31 -21.84 15.23
C PHE A 320 -20.14 -21.29 16.04
N THR A 321 -18.96 -21.82 15.78
CA THR A 321 -17.69 -21.30 16.27
C THR A 321 -16.74 -21.12 15.10
N VAL A 322 -15.90 -20.09 15.20
CA VAL A 322 -14.77 -19.92 14.28
C VAL A 322 -13.68 -20.87 14.75
N ASP A 323 -13.37 -21.87 13.93
CA ASP A 323 -12.23 -22.74 14.21
C ASP A 323 -10.95 -22.12 13.67
N LYS A 324 -9.84 -22.44 14.34
CA LYS A 324 -8.53 -22.10 13.84
C LYS A 324 -8.28 -22.72 12.47
N LEU A 325 -7.73 -21.91 11.58
CA LEU A 325 -7.38 -22.25 10.21
C LEU A 325 -6.10 -23.10 10.20
N ASN A 326 -6.13 -24.14 9.36
CA ASN A 326 -4.94 -24.92 9.03
C ASN A 326 -4.50 -24.53 7.62
N ILE A 327 -3.78 -23.41 7.51
CA ILE A 327 -3.22 -22.94 6.25
C ILE A 327 -1.85 -23.56 6.11
N LEU A 328 -1.69 -24.40 5.09
CA LEU A 328 -0.39 -24.99 4.75
C LEU A 328 0.35 -24.07 3.78
N THR A 329 1.67 -24.03 3.88
CA THR A 329 2.53 -23.36 2.90
C THR A 329 2.29 -23.95 1.52
N ASN A 330 2.13 -23.09 0.52
CA ASN A 330 1.90 -23.51 -0.84
C ASN A 330 3.23 -23.75 -1.55
N GLN A 331 3.83 -24.92 -1.32
CA GLN A 331 5.15 -25.27 -1.86
C GLN A 331 5.22 -25.11 -3.40
N SER A 332 4.14 -25.39 -4.12
CA SER A 332 4.07 -25.19 -5.57
C SER A 332 4.23 -23.72 -5.95
N ALA A 333 3.55 -22.82 -5.23
CA ALA A 333 3.69 -21.38 -5.42
C ALA A 333 5.09 -20.90 -5.03
N THR A 334 5.61 -21.36 -3.88
CA THR A 334 6.98 -21.08 -3.41
C THR A 334 8.03 -21.49 -4.45
N ASP A 335 7.94 -22.70 -5.00
CA ASP A 335 8.87 -23.22 -6.01
C ASP A 335 8.77 -22.44 -7.32
N THR A 336 7.54 -22.09 -7.72
CA THR A 336 7.30 -21.31 -8.94
C THR A 336 7.87 -19.90 -8.81
N LEU A 337 7.65 -19.23 -7.68
CA LEU A 337 8.19 -17.91 -7.38
C LEU A 337 9.72 -17.96 -7.27
N SER A 338 10.28 -18.95 -6.56
CA SER A 338 11.73 -19.11 -6.44
C SER A 338 12.37 -19.29 -7.81
N LYS A 339 11.81 -20.15 -8.68
CA LYS A 339 12.30 -20.31 -10.06
C LYS A 339 12.17 -19.01 -10.87
N PHE A 340 11.06 -18.29 -10.73
CA PHE A 340 10.85 -17.04 -11.44
C PHE A 340 11.85 -15.94 -11.01
N ILE A 341 12.17 -15.87 -9.73
CA ILE A 341 13.11 -14.91 -9.13
C ILE A 341 14.57 -15.31 -9.42
N GLU A 342 14.90 -16.60 -9.32
CA GLU A 342 16.29 -17.10 -9.40
C GLU A 342 16.73 -17.52 -10.81
N LEU A 343 15.83 -17.97 -11.70
CA LEU A 343 16.18 -18.50 -13.02
C LEU A 343 15.72 -17.59 -14.16
N LYS A 344 16.58 -17.46 -15.18
CA LYS A 344 16.31 -16.70 -16.40
C LYS A 344 15.26 -17.36 -17.31
N GLY A 345 14.00 -17.59 -16.89
CA GLY A 345 13.02 -18.19 -17.80
C GLY A 345 11.54 -18.24 -17.41
N ASP A 346 10.74 -18.07 -18.47
CA ASP A 346 9.31 -18.32 -18.75
C ASP A 346 8.18 -17.51 -18.08
N LYS A 347 7.13 -17.25 -18.90
CA LYS A 347 5.87 -16.61 -18.50
C LYS A 347 5.17 -17.49 -17.46
N MET A 348 4.75 -16.86 -16.37
CA MET A 348 4.03 -17.52 -15.29
C MET A 348 2.63 -17.96 -15.75
N ASP A 349 2.25 -19.22 -15.50
CA ASP A 349 0.90 -19.71 -15.77
C ASP A 349 -0.09 -19.27 -14.69
N ILE A 350 -0.68 -18.10 -14.90
CA ILE A 350 -1.66 -17.48 -14.00
C ILE A 350 -2.90 -18.36 -13.79
N GLN A 351 -3.30 -19.19 -14.76
CA GLN A 351 -4.50 -20.03 -14.61
C GLN A 351 -4.24 -21.17 -13.62
N THR A 352 -3.07 -21.79 -13.70
CA THR A 352 -2.65 -22.78 -12.71
C THR A 352 -2.60 -22.16 -11.31
N LEU A 353 -2.03 -20.96 -11.15
CA LEU A 353 -1.99 -20.27 -9.85
C LEU A 353 -3.39 -19.93 -9.31
N LYS A 354 -4.29 -19.42 -10.17
CA LYS A 354 -5.70 -19.17 -9.79
C LYS A 354 -6.39 -20.43 -9.27
N SER A 355 -6.09 -21.59 -9.84
CA SER A 355 -6.68 -22.87 -9.41
C SER A 355 -6.18 -23.33 -8.02
N GLN A 356 -4.98 -22.89 -7.64
CA GLN A 356 -4.31 -23.24 -6.38
C GLN A 356 -4.54 -22.21 -5.27
N ALA A 357 -5.04 -21.02 -5.60
CA ALA A 357 -5.29 -19.96 -4.64
C ALA A 357 -6.34 -20.36 -3.58
N LEU A 358 -6.01 -20.08 -2.32
CA LEU A 358 -6.92 -20.19 -1.19
C LEU A 358 -7.96 -19.07 -1.20
N GLY A 359 -7.59 -17.91 -1.73
CA GLY A 359 -8.48 -16.76 -1.82
C GLY A 359 -8.28 -15.95 -3.09
N LEU A 360 -9.35 -15.30 -3.53
CA LEU A 360 -9.32 -14.28 -4.57
C LEU A 360 -9.90 -13.01 -3.98
N VAL A 361 -9.16 -11.91 -4.10
CA VAL A 361 -9.52 -10.62 -3.50
C VAL A 361 -9.29 -9.51 -4.50
N ARG A 362 -10.27 -8.63 -4.64
CA ARG A 362 -10.13 -7.44 -5.48
C ARG A 362 -9.39 -6.35 -4.71
N SER A 363 -8.29 -5.87 -5.28
CA SER A 363 -7.51 -4.73 -4.76
C SER A 363 -7.95 -3.42 -5.39
N ASP A 364 -8.22 -3.44 -6.70
CA ASP A 364 -8.76 -2.30 -7.45
C ASP A 364 -9.61 -2.78 -8.64
N LYS A 365 -9.96 -1.86 -9.55
CA LYS A 365 -10.80 -2.15 -10.72
C LYS A 365 -10.21 -3.15 -11.73
N ASP A 366 -8.89 -3.19 -11.88
CA ASP A 366 -8.17 -3.96 -12.90
C ASP A 366 -7.30 -5.08 -12.29
N SER A 367 -7.20 -5.09 -10.96
CA SER A 367 -6.28 -5.92 -10.21
C SER A 367 -7.00 -6.89 -9.27
N THR A 368 -6.53 -8.14 -9.25
CA THR A 368 -7.01 -9.20 -8.36
C THR A 368 -5.84 -9.85 -7.68
N MET A 369 -5.87 -9.84 -6.36
CA MET A 369 -4.94 -10.57 -5.52
C MET A 369 -5.34 -12.03 -5.38
N LEU A 370 -4.39 -12.93 -5.63
CA LEU A 370 -4.49 -14.36 -5.33
C LEU A 370 -3.78 -14.63 -4.02
N ILE A 371 -4.52 -15.13 -3.04
CA ILE A 371 -3.99 -15.52 -1.73
C ILE A 371 -3.55 -16.97 -1.85
N MET A 372 -2.25 -17.21 -1.94
CA MET A 372 -1.70 -18.54 -2.23
C MET A 372 -1.51 -19.36 -0.95
N ASP A 373 -1.08 -18.71 0.13
CA ASP A 373 -1.00 -19.24 1.48
C ASP A 373 -1.05 -18.09 2.52
N ASN A 374 -0.51 -18.31 3.73
CA ASN A 374 -0.48 -17.29 4.77
C ASN A 374 0.51 -16.15 4.51
N HIS A 375 1.48 -16.31 3.62
CA HIS A 375 2.52 -15.29 3.42
C HIS A 375 2.60 -14.85 1.96
N ILE A 376 2.17 -15.67 1.01
CA ILE A 376 2.30 -15.40 -0.41
C ILE A 376 0.98 -14.85 -0.97
N VAL A 377 1.03 -13.60 -1.42
CA VAL A 377 -0.06 -12.94 -2.16
C VAL A 377 0.44 -12.47 -3.52
N LEU A 378 -0.29 -12.80 -4.58
CA LEU A 378 0.06 -12.45 -5.95
C LEU A 378 -0.93 -11.41 -6.49
N ASP A 379 -0.47 -10.24 -6.86
CA ASP A 379 -1.30 -9.22 -7.51
C ASP A 379 -1.31 -9.41 -9.02
N ILE A 380 -2.48 -9.73 -9.57
CA ILE A 380 -2.67 -9.99 -10.99
C ILE A 380 -3.41 -8.81 -11.60
N LYS A 381 -2.78 -8.16 -12.58
CA LYS A 381 -3.41 -7.10 -13.37
C LYS A 381 -3.76 -7.65 -14.76
N GLY A 382 -5.04 -7.78 -15.05
CA GLY A 382 -5.52 -8.46 -16.25
C GLY A 382 -5.10 -9.95 -16.31
N GLN A 383 -4.09 -10.27 -17.11
CA GLN A 383 -3.54 -11.63 -17.26
C GLN A 383 -2.07 -11.73 -16.84
N GLU A 384 -1.50 -10.68 -16.27
CA GLU A 384 -0.08 -10.59 -15.93
C GLU A 384 0.09 -10.47 -14.42
N LEU A 385 1.17 -11.07 -13.91
CA LEU A 385 1.60 -10.87 -12.53
C LEU A 385 2.25 -9.48 -12.45
N ASN A 386 1.68 -8.62 -11.62
CA ASN A 386 2.16 -7.26 -11.38
C ASN A 386 3.10 -7.22 -10.17
N LYS A 387 2.64 -7.81 -9.06
CA LYS A 387 3.40 -7.83 -7.80
C LYS A 387 3.31 -9.15 -7.08
N VAL A 388 4.34 -9.47 -6.30
CA VAL A 388 4.36 -10.55 -5.32
C VAL A 388 4.56 -9.91 -3.96
N TYR A 389 3.68 -10.20 -3.02
CA TYR A 389 3.84 -9.84 -1.62
C TYR A 389 4.17 -11.10 -0.82
N LEU A 390 5.24 -11.01 -0.04
CA LEU A 390 5.62 -11.94 1.01
C LEU A 390 5.29 -11.25 2.33
N LEU A 391 4.06 -11.41 2.81
CA LEU A 391 3.52 -10.72 3.98
C LEU A 391 4.04 -11.31 5.29
N ASP A 392 3.97 -10.51 6.37
CA ASP A 392 4.17 -11.05 7.73
C ASP A 392 3.16 -12.17 7.97
N SER A 393 1.90 -11.86 7.71
CA SER A 393 0.81 -12.82 7.69
C SER A 393 -0.39 -12.24 6.94
N ALA A 394 -1.01 -13.02 6.08
CA ALA A 394 -2.23 -12.71 5.35
C ALA A 394 -3.47 -12.95 6.22
N PHE A 395 -3.42 -13.95 7.10
CA PHE A 395 -4.50 -14.30 8.02
C PHE A 395 -4.24 -13.73 9.41
N SER A 396 -5.28 -13.63 10.24
CA SER A 396 -5.10 -13.26 11.63
C SER A 396 -4.30 -14.34 12.36
N LYS A 397 -3.13 -14.00 12.91
CA LYS A 397 -2.29 -14.94 13.71
C LYS A 397 -3.07 -15.63 14.83
N THR A 398 -4.07 -14.95 15.41
CA THR A 398 -4.94 -15.53 16.45
C THR A 398 -5.83 -16.68 15.93
N GLN A 399 -6.14 -16.69 14.64
CA GLN A 399 -6.92 -17.72 13.97
C GLN A 399 -6.08 -18.81 13.31
N LEU A 400 -4.75 -18.72 13.32
CA LEU A 400 -3.90 -19.76 12.77
C LEU A 400 -3.66 -20.89 13.79
N LYS A 401 -3.64 -22.14 13.31
CA LYS A 401 -3.14 -23.29 14.08
C LYS A 401 -1.61 -23.31 14.13
N PHE A 402 -0.99 -22.97 13.01
CA PHE A 402 0.45 -22.93 12.82
C PHE A 402 0.78 -21.67 12.03
N ASP A 403 1.87 -21.03 12.41
CA ASP A 403 2.43 -19.86 11.74
C ASP A 403 3.91 -20.16 11.52
N SER A 404 4.28 -20.39 10.27
CA SER A 404 5.61 -20.85 9.88
C SER A 404 6.23 -19.80 8.99
N PRO A 405 7.48 -19.38 9.26
CA PRO A 405 8.10 -18.33 8.48
C PRO A 405 8.21 -18.71 7.01
N TRP A 406 7.92 -17.76 6.12
CA TRP A 406 8.09 -17.97 4.69
C TRP A 406 9.58 -18.06 4.33
N GLN A 407 9.88 -18.78 3.26
CA GLN A 407 11.20 -18.87 2.67
C GLN A 407 11.08 -18.90 1.15
N ILE A 408 11.81 -18.02 0.46
CA ILE A 408 11.91 -17.95 -1.00
C ILE A 408 13.39 -17.91 -1.35
N GLY A 409 13.88 -18.94 -2.05
CA GLY A 409 15.32 -19.12 -2.26
C GLY A 409 16.08 -19.18 -0.93
N LYS A 410 17.06 -18.26 -0.75
CA LYS A 410 17.80 -18.11 0.51
C LYS A 410 17.22 -17.05 1.45
N LEU A 411 16.25 -16.25 1.00
CA LEU A 411 15.58 -15.28 1.86
C LEU A 411 14.53 -15.99 2.70
N LYS A 412 14.52 -15.70 4.00
CA LYS A 412 13.61 -16.28 4.97
C LYS A 412 13.15 -15.22 5.96
N GLN A 413 11.87 -15.25 6.30
CA GLN A 413 11.33 -14.41 7.37
C GLN A 413 12.07 -14.67 8.69
N GLY A 414 12.39 -13.59 9.40
CA GLY A 414 13.12 -13.59 10.67
C GLY A 414 14.65 -13.56 10.53
N LEU A 415 15.21 -13.46 9.31
CA LEU A 415 16.65 -13.20 9.14
C LEU A 415 17.00 -11.78 9.61
N SER A 416 18.18 -11.62 10.22
CA SER A 416 18.68 -10.28 10.55
C SER A 416 18.97 -9.47 9.29
N ILE A 417 18.92 -8.14 9.41
CA ILE A 417 19.29 -7.26 8.30
C ILE A 417 20.74 -7.52 7.83
N GLU A 418 21.65 -7.86 8.74
CA GLU A 418 23.04 -8.21 8.44
C GLU A 418 23.15 -9.49 7.61
N ASP A 419 22.41 -10.54 7.97
CA ASP A 419 22.40 -11.81 7.21
C ASP A 419 21.83 -11.61 5.80
N VAL A 420 20.78 -10.79 5.69
CA VAL A 420 20.18 -10.44 4.40
C VAL A 420 21.17 -9.65 3.54
N LYS A 421 21.89 -8.67 4.12
CA LYS A 421 22.94 -7.92 3.40
C LYS A 421 24.06 -8.83 2.88
N ILE A 422 24.52 -9.78 3.70
CA ILE A 422 25.54 -10.77 3.28
C ILE A 422 25.05 -11.59 2.09
N TYR A 423 23.77 -11.97 2.08
CA TYR A 423 23.20 -12.75 0.98
C TYR A 423 23.06 -11.95 -0.31
N LEU A 424 22.55 -10.72 -0.22
CA LEU A 424 22.28 -9.89 -1.39
C LEU A 424 23.55 -9.24 -1.98
N GLY A 425 24.62 -9.14 -1.18
CA GLY A 425 25.87 -8.50 -1.58
C GLY A 425 25.79 -6.98 -1.54
N ASP A 426 26.66 -6.32 -2.28
CA ASP A 426 26.85 -4.87 -2.20
C ASP A 426 25.87 -4.07 -3.10
N ASP A 427 25.08 -4.75 -3.94
CA ASP A 427 24.13 -4.14 -4.90
C ASP A 427 22.73 -3.92 -4.28
N ILE A 428 22.71 -3.37 -3.06
CA ILE A 428 21.49 -3.11 -2.31
C ILE A 428 21.41 -1.65 -1.88
N PHE A 429 20.22 -1.07 -1.94
CA PHE A 429 19.94 0.22 -1.34
C PHE A 429 19.26 0.00 0.01
N GLY A 430 19.72 0.67 1.06
CA GLY A 430 19.10 0.59 2.38
C GLY A 430 18.66 1.96 2.87
N PHE A 431 17.46 2.03 3.46
CA PHE A 431 16.97 3.22 4.15
C PHE A 431 16.16 2.79 5.37
N GLY A 432 16.64 3.17 6.56
CA GLY A 432 16.00 2.81 7.83
C GLY A 432 15.86 1.29 7.98
N ASP A 433 14.61 0.85 8.01
CA ASP A 433 14.13 -0.51 8.18
C ASP A 433 13.76 -1.20 6.86
N MET A 434 14.29 -0.71 5.73
CA MET A 434 14.01 -1.25 4.40
C MET A 434 15.29 -1.46 3.58
N LEU A 435 15.36 -2.59 2.85
CA LEU A 435 16.35 -2.83 1.80
C LEU A 435 15.66 -3.00 0.45
N GLU A 436 16.24 -2.41 -0.60
CA GLU A 436 15.78 -2.50 -1.98
C GLU A 436 16.85 -3.16 -2.85
N VAL A 437 16.41 -4.11 -3.68
CA VAL A 437 17.19 -4.80 -4.70
C VAL A 437 16.52 -4.51 -6.04
N THR A 438 17.27 -3.94 -6.98
CA THR A 438 16.76 -3.62 -8.31
C THR A 438 17.57 -4.33 -9.38
N ASN A 439 16.91 -4.95 -10.35
CA ASN A 439 17.53 -5.50 -11.55
C ASN A 439 16.69 -5.24 -12.80
N GLU A 440 17.04 -5.84 -13.94
CA GLU A 440 16.36 -5.63 -15.22
C GLU A 440 14.90 -6.15 -15.28
N ARG A 441 14.44 -6.91 -14.28
CA ARG A 441 13.14 -7.61 -14.30
C ARG A 441 12.21 -7.22 -13.16
N TYR A 442 12.78 -6.83 -12.02
CA TYR A 442 12.00 -6.50 -10.85
C TYR A 442 12.70 -5.50 -9.94
N ILE A 443 11.88 -4.89 -9.08
CA ILE A 443 12.29 -4.21 -7.86
C ILE A 443 11.77 -5.06 -6.70
N GLN A 444 12.67 -5.48 -5.81
CA GLN A 444 12.31 -6.17 -4.58
C GLN A 444 12.64 -5.28 -3.40
N GLU A 445 11.67 -5.13 -2.53
CA GLU A 445 11.73 -4.35 -1.31
C GLU A 445 11.57 -5.33 -0.15
N LEU A 446 12.40 -5.17 0.86
CA LEU A 446 12.49 -6.03 2.04
C LEU A 446 12.27 -5.15 3.25
N TYR A 447 11.25 -5.44 4.02
CA TYR A 447 10.82 -4.66 5.18
C TYR A 447 11.22 -5.38 6.46
N PHE A 448 11.82 -4.63 7.37
CA PHE A 448 12.35 -5.14 8.62
C PHE A 448 11.56 -4.54 9.79
N SER A 449 11.34 -5.35 10.83
CA SER A 449 10.75 -4.88 12.08
C SER A 449 11.78 -4.88 13.20
N ASP A 450 11.69 -3.88 14.07
CA ASP A 450 12.55 -3.73 15.24
C ASP A 450 12.08 -4.63 16.38
N TYR A 451 12.97 -5.53 16.81
CA TYR A 451 12.79 -6.40 17.96
C TYR A 451 13.97 -6.22 18.92
N ASP A 452 13.86 -6.75 20.14
CA ASP A 452 14.96 -6.73 21.13
C ASP A 452 16.29 -7.31 20.59
N THR A 453 16.22 -8.13 19.53
CA THR A 453 17.37 -8.76 18.86
C THR A 453 17.90 -7.98 17.65
N GLY A 454 17.33 -6.82 17.33
CA GLY A 454 17.64 -6.00 16.15
C GLY A 454 16.58 -6.11 15.04
N LEU A 455 16.89 -5.49 13.90
CA LEU A 455 16.03 -5.49 12.71
C LEU A 455 15.98 -6.88 12.06
N VAL A 456 14.78 -7.44 11.93
CA VAL A 456 14.56 -8.76 11.29
C VAL A 456 13.58 -8.65 10.13
N LEU A 457 13.85 -9.42 9.07
CA LEU A 457 13.06 -9.45 7.85
C LEU A 457 11.65 -9.96 8.16
N GLU A 458 10.65 -9.11 7.98
CA GLU A 458 9.26 -9.41 8.29
C GLU A 458 8.46 -9.68 7.02
N SER A 459 8.61 -8.80 6.02
CA SER A 459 7.86 -8.89 4.76
C SER A 459 8.71 -8.44 3.56
N SER A 460 8.21 -8.71 2.35
CA SER A 460 8.83 -8.28 1.09
C SER A 460 7.78 -8.00 0.03
N GLU A 461 8.05 -7.00 -0.81
CA GLU A 461 7.28 -6.71 -2.02
C GLU A 461 8.18 -6.86 -3.24
N ILE A 462 7.71 -7.54 -4.27
CA ILE A 462 8.41 -7.67 -5.55
C ILE A 462 7.51 -7.12 -6.64
N THR A 463 7.92 -6.00 -7.25
CA THR A 463 7.25 -5.40 -8.40
C THR A 463 7.94 -5.83 -9.69
N LEU A 464 7.17 -6.32 -10.66
CA LEU A 464 7.68 -6.83 -11.93
C LEU A 464 7.58 -5.78 -13.06
N PHE A 465 8.46 -5.90 -14.06
CA PHE A 465 8.49 -5.03 -15.26
C PHE A 465 7.95 -5.68 -16.52
#